data_AF-A0A415YDH5-F1
#
_entry.id   AF-A0A415YDH5-F1
#
_cell.length_a   1.000
_cell.length_b   1.000
_cell.length_c   1.000
_cell.angle_alpha   90.00
_cell.angle_beta   90.00
_cell.angle_gamma   90.00
#
_symmetry.space_group_name_H-M   'P 1'
#
loop_
_entity.id
_entity.type
_entity.pdbx_description
1 polymer ?
#
loop_
_entity_poly.entity_id
_entity_poly.type
_entity_poly.pdbx_seq_one_letter_code
_entity_poly.pdbx_strand_id
1 'polypeptide(L)'
;MRKKSIISTILFLAIAFIGCQKNNIQQSKNYENKSDVKIVKREKLKKCTKTEFYDGIGKEDWRELSIIQVTDKKITATISHYFLILGLQNGNYKIQKIVDLLPYKMNYYYSEESTEFYPSKNGEKYLIYNEYYTNKKNEGVHAKDNKNLKSILIDFNKDQVKYLKGNQFETIKKENGISQKYLAKTVKTPKKLKKYADKKGYVIGESVKYKKRTLCIMKKANEESLLKSKIYELNNGKIKRIFQFN
;
A
#
# COMPACT_ATOMS: atom_id res chain seq x y z
N MET A 1 -42.97 -9.98 42.97
CA MET A 1 -41.66 -9.59 43.53
C MET A 1 -41.02 -8.52 42.64
N ARG A 2 -40.99 -7.27 43.11
CA ARG A 2 -40.38 -6.11 42.44
C ARG A 2 -38.92 -6.01 42.89
N LYS A 3 -37.94 -6.04 41.98
CA LYS A 3 -36.56 -5.63 42.29
C LYS A 3 -36.35 -4.19 41.80
N LYS A 4 -36.10 -3.31 42.77
CA LYS A 4 -35.82 -1.88 42.60
C LYS A 4 -34.40 -1.70 42.05
N SER A 5 -34.27 -0.80 41.08
CA SER A 5 -33.01 -0.24 40.58
C SER A 5 -32.30 0.52 41.70
N ILE A 6 -31.02 0.24 41.92
CA ILE A 6 -30.15 1.02 42.81
C ILE A 6 -29.08 1.66 41.92
N ILE A 7 -29.24 2.98 41.75
CA ILE A 7 -28.26 3.89 41.19
C ILE A 7 -27.11 3.99 42.21
N SER A 8 -25.93 3.49 41.86
CA SER A 8 -24.74 3.58 42.70
C SER A 8 -23.92 4.80 42.27
N THR A 9 -23.95 5.80 43.13
CA THR A 9 -23.23 7.07 43.07
C THR A 9 -21.72 6.85 43.00
N ILE A 10 -21.08 7.34 41.94
CA ILE A 10 -19.61 7.36 41.81
C ILE A 10 -19.07 8.49 42.71
N LEU A 11 -18.37 8.10 43.77
CA LEU A 11 -17.68 8.98 44.71
C LEU A 11 -16.37 9.48 44.07
N PHE A 12 -16.26 10.79 43.86
CA PHE A 12 -15.00 11.44 43.47
C PHE A 12 -14.05 11.44 44.66
N LEU A 13 -12.99 10.61 44.61
CA LEU A 13 -11.84 10.71 45.49
C LEU A 13 -10.75 11.52 44.80
N ALA A 14 -10.67 12.80 45.18
CA ALA A 14 -9.54 13.66 44.89
C ALA A 14 -8.36 13.21 45.75
N ILE A 15 -7.33 12.65 45.11
CA ILE A 15 -6.03 12.45 45.75
C ILE A 15 -5.09 13.51 45.18
N ALA A 16 -4.83 14.52 46.00
CA ALA A 16 -3.76 15.48 45.79
C ALA A 16 -2.41 14.81 46.09
N PHE A 17 -1.66 14.44 45.04
CA PHE A 17 -0.22 14.25 45.14
C PHE A 17 0.47 15.54 44.73
N ILE A 18 0.82 16.37 45.72
CA ILE A 18 1.85 17.40 45.58
C ILE A 18 3.19 16.66 45.69
N GLY A 19 3.80 16.43 44.54
CA GLY A 19 5.20 16.01 44.41
C GLY A 19 5.75 16.66 43.15
N CYS A 20 6.65 17.63 43.33
CA CYS A 20 7.28 18.41 42.26
C CYS A 20 7.78 17.52 41.10
N GLN A 21 7.01 17.38 40.03
CA GLN A 21 7.57 16.98 38.74
C GLN A 21 8.12 18.24 38.07
N LYS A 22 9.45 18.39 38.11
CA LYS A 22 10.17 19.21 37.14
C LYS A 22 9.63 18.86 35.76
N ASN A 23 9.07 19.87 35.08
CA ASN A 23 8.73 19.81 33.67
C ASN A 23 9.99 19.56 32.84
N ASN A 24 10.41 18.31 32.73
CA ASN A 24 11.17 17.85 31.59
C ASN A 24 10.15 17.38 30.55
N ILE A 25 9.52 18.35 29.88
CA ILE A 25 9.16 18.13 28.48
C ILE A 25 10.51 17.98 27.78
N GLN A 26 11.03 16.76 27.78
CA GLN A 26 12.07 16.40 26.84
C GLN A 26 11.38 16.48 25.49
N GLN A 27 11.47 17.64 24.84
CA GLN A 27 11.45 17.70 23.38
C GLN A 27 12.25 16.48 22.95
N SER A 28 11.61 15.55 22.25
CA SER A 28 12.36 14.50 21.58
C SER A 28 13.31 15.26 20.68
N LYS A 29 14.57 15.35 21.12
CA LYS A 29 15.66 15.77 20.27
C LYS A 29 15.57 14.78 19.13
N ASN A 30 15.08 15.24 17.98
CA ASN A 30 15.34 14.63 16.71
C ASN A 30 16.86 14.60 16.59
N TYR A 31 17.47 13.58 17.19
CA TYR A 31 18.79 13.15 16.81
C TYR A 31 18.58 12.62 15.39
N GLU A 32 18.71 13.52 14.41
CA GLU A 32 19.11 13.16 13.07
C GLU A 32 20.35 12.31 13.21
N ASN A 33 20.15 11.00 13.29
CA ASN A 33 21.23 10.05 13.13
C ASN A 33 21.77 10.30 11.73
N LYS A 34 22.97 10.89 11.66
CA LYS A 34 23.77 11.16 10.46
C LYS A 34 24.26 9.87 9.78
N SER A 35 23.39 8.89 9.58
CA SER A 35 23.67 7.77 8.70
C SER A 35 22.96 8.03 7.38
N ASP A 36 23.64 8.75 6.49
CA ASP A 36 23.17 9.05 5.14
C ASP A 36 22.66 7.79 4.45
N VAL A 37 21.49 7.86 3.79
CA VAL A 37 21.02 6.72 3.00
C VAL A 37 22.04 6.42 1.91
N LYS A 38 22.57 5.20 1.94
CA LYS A 38 23.59 4.75 0.99
C LYS A 38 22.94 4.01 -0.16
N ILE A 39 23.28 4.40 -1.39
CA ILE A 39 23.00 3.58 -2.56
C ILE A 39 24.00 2.43 -2.55
N VAL A 40 23.50 1.22 -2.30
CA VAL A 40 24.33 0.01 -2.18
C VAL A 40 24.58 -0.64 -3.53
N LYS A 41 23.57 -0.62 -4.41
CA LYS A 41 23.63 -1.26 -5.72
C LYS A 41 22.68 -0.57 -6.70
N ARG A 42 23.00 -0.62 -7.98
CA ARG A 42 22.09 -0.28 -9.09
C ARG A 42 22.03 -1.45 -10.05
N GLU A 43 20.86 -1.74 -10.56
CA GLU A 43 20.69 -2.75 -11.62
C GLU A 43 19.54 -2.40 -12.55
N LYS A 44 19.46 -3.12 -13.66
CA LYS A 44 18.34 -3.05 -14.58
C LYS A 44 17.08 -3.62 -13.91
N LEU A 45 15.95 -2.97 -14.13
CA LEU A 45 14.66 -3.44 -13.62
C LEU A 45 14.32 -4.82 -14.18
N LYS A 46 14.08 -5.79 -13.29
CA LYS A 46 13.64 -7.13 -13.65
C LYS A 46 12.16 -7.07 -14.00
N LYS A 47 11.88 -7.23 -15.30
CA LYS A 47 10.52 -7.30 -15.84
C LYS A 47 10.13 -8.75 -16.03
N CYS A 48 8.84 -9.02 -15.89
CA CYS A 48 8.26 -10.29 -16.29
C CYS A 48 7.49 -10.13 -17.59
N THR A 49 7.52 -11.17 -18.40
CA THR A 49 6.58 -11.38 -19.49
C THR A 49 5.19 -11.69 -18.93
N LYS A 50 4.16 -11.60 -19.78
CA LYS A 50 2.81 -12.01 -19.39
C LYS A 50 2.75 -13.50 -19.08
N THR A 51 3.41 -14.34 -19.89
CA THR A 51 3.44 -15.79 -19.68
C THR A 51 4.01 -16.13 -18.31
N GLU A 52 5.19 -15.62 -17.96
CA GLU A 52 5.79 -15.85 -16.64
C GLU A 52 4.89 -15.38 -15.49
N PHE A 53 4.21 -14.24 -15.66
CA PHE A 53 3.27 -13.73 -14.67
C PHE A 53 2.06 -14.66 -14.48
N TYR A 54 1.43 -15.10 -15.57
CA TYR A 54 0.26 -15.97 -15.52
C TYR A 54 0.61 -17.37 -15.02
N ASP A 55 1.80 -17.88 -15.34
CA ASP A 55 2.29 -19.17 -14.87
C ASP A 55 2.77 -19.10 -13.41
N GLY A 56 3.16 -17.92 -12.93
CA GLY A 56 3.72 -17.70 -11.60
C GLY A 56 2.70 -17.30 -10.54
N ILE A 57 1.61 -16.64 -10.92
CA ILE A 57 0.64 -16.12 -9.96
C ILE A 57 -0.12 -17.25 -9.23
N GLY A 58 -0.28 -17.09 -7.91
CA GLY A 58 -0.99 -18.05 -7.07
C GLY A 58 -0.15 -19.24 -6.58
N LYS A 59 1.12 -19.36 -6.99
CA LYS A 59 2.01 -20.43 -6.50
C LYS A 59 2.47 -20.28 -5.05
N GLU A 60 2.55 -19.05 -4.55
CA GLU A 60 3.17 -18.77 -3.22
C GLU A 60 2.45 -17.68 -2.41
N ASP A 61 1.28 -17.18 -2.85
CA ASP A 61 0.71 -15.96 -2.29
C ASP A 61 -0.81 -15.84 -2.51
N TRP A 62 -1.52 -15.41 -1.47
CA TRP A 62 -2.98 -15.19 -1.45
C TRP A 62 -3.37 -13.71 -1.54
N ARG A 63 -2.40 -12.79 -1.68
CA ARG A 63 -2.68 -11.36 -1.76
C ARG A 63 -3.48 -11.00 -3.01
N GLU A 64 -4.67 -10.46 -2.76
CA GLU A 64 -5.56 -9.95 -3.78
C GLU A 64 -5.01 -8.69 -4.46
N LEU A 65 -5.64 -8.33 -5.57
CA LEU A 65 -5.34 -7.10 -6.29
C LEU A 65 -5.54 -5.88 -5.37
N SER A 66 -4.58 -4.96 -5.35
CA SER A 66 -4.68 -3.65 -4.69
C SER A 66 -4.18 -2.54 -5.60
N ILE A 67 -4.79 -1.35 -5.53
CA ILE A 67 -4.46 -0.18 -6.32
C ILE A 67 -3.55 0.74 -5.50
N ILE A 68 -2.31 0.88 -5.95
CA ILE A 68 -1.30 1.73 -5.33
C ILE A 68 -1.47 3.19 -5.74
N GLN A 69 -1.72 3.46 -7.02
CA GLN A 69 -1.83 4.81 -7.54
C GLN A 69 -2.76 4.86 -8.76
N VAL A 70 -3.53 5.93 -8.86
CA VAL A 70 -4.32 6.26 -10.04
C VAL A 70 -3.86 7.60 -10.59
N THR A 71 -3.61 7.66 -11.89
CA THR A 71 -3.30 8.90 -12.64
C THR A 71 -4.25 8.99 -13.84
N ASP A 72 -4.17 10.08 -14.60
CA ASP A 72 -4.95 10.22 -15.83
C ASP A 72 -4.57 9.20 -16.91
N LYS A 73 -3.34 8.68 -16.87
CA LYS A 73 -2.80 7.82 -17.94
C LYS A 73 -2.73 6.33 -17.56
N LYS A 74 -2.57 6.04 -16.27
CA LYS A 74 -2.33 4.68 -15.77
C LYS A 74 -2.88 4.44 -14.39
N ILE A 75 -3.14 3.18 -14.10
CA ILE A 75 -3.35 2.62 -12.76
C ILE A 75 -2.12 1.79 -12.44
N THR A 76 -1.60 1.96 -11.23
CA THR A 76 -0.54 1.11 -10.69
C THR A 76 -1.15 0.25 -9.60
N ALA A 77 -0.87 -1.03 -9.65
CA ALA A 77 -1.50 -2.02 -8.78
C ALA A 77 -0.49 -3.09 -8.36
N THR A 78 -0.80 -3.80 -7.30
CA THR A 78 -0.08 -5.01 -6.86
C THR A 78 -1.03 -6.19 -6.81
N ILE A 79 -0.52 -7.38 -7.07
CA ILE A 79 -1.21 -8.65 -6.87
C ILE A 79 -0.14 -9.71 -6.60
N SER A 80 -0.28 -10.48 -5.52
CA SER A 80 0.83 -11.28 -5.03
C SER A 80 2.13 -10.42 -4.90
N HIS A 81 3.29 -10.93 -5.32
CA HIS A 81 4.56 -10.22 -5.37
C HIS A 81 4.77 -9.41 -6.66
N TYR A 82 3.75 -9.32 -7.53
CA TYR A 82 3.85 -8.58 -8.79
C TYR A 82 3.38 -7.15 -8.64
N PHE A 83 4.16 -6.24 -9.22
CA PHE A 83 3.83 -4.85 -9.39
C PHE A 83 3.46 -4.58 -10.84
N LEU A 84 2.25 -4.07 -11.06
CA LEU A 84 1.62 -3.93 -12.35
C LEU A 84 1.46 -2.45 -12.73
N ILE A 85 1.88 -2.12 -13.95
CA ILE A 85 1.48 -0.88 -14.62
C ILE A 85 0.36 -1.22 -15.60
N LEU A 86 -0.83 -0.70 -15.32
CA LEU A 86 -1.98 -0.81 -16.19
C LEU A 86 -2.14 0.51 -16.96
N GLY A 87 -1.98 0.48 -18.28
CA GLY A 87 -2.17 1.67 -19.12
C GLY A 87 -3.46 1.63 -19.92
N LEU A 88 -3.99 2.81 -20.22
CA LEU A 88 -5.22 2.95 -20.99
C LEU A 88 -4.98 2.62 -22.47
N GLN A 89 -5.77 1.68 -23.00
CA GLN A 89 -5.77 1.23 -24.39
C GLN A 89 -7.24 1.05 -24.83
N ASN A 90 -7.66 1.79 -25.86
CA ASN A 90 -9.01 1.72 -26.44
C ASN A 90 -10.14 1.82 -25.38
N GLY A 91 -9.98 2.74 -24.42
CA GLY A 91 -10.97 3.01 -23.38
C GLY A 91 -11.06 1.97 -22.25
N ASN A 92 -10.13 1.00 -22.20
CA ASN A 92 -9.95 0.06 -21.09
C ASN A 92 -8.48 0.02 -20.65
N TYR A 93 -8.21 -0.43 -19.44
CA TYR A 93 -6.84 -0.63 -18.97
C TYR A 93 -6.35 -2.03 -19.32
N LYS A 94 -5.07 -2.13 -19.67
CA LYS A 94 -4.36 -3.39 -19.95
C LYS A 94 -3.00 -3.38 -19.27
N ILE A 95 -2.50 -4.56 -18.92
CA ILE A 95 -1.16 -4.73 -18.36
C ILE A 95 -0.14 -4.30 -19.43
N GLN A 96 0.62 -3.24 -19.12
CA GLN A 96 1.70 -2.72 -19.94
C GLN A 96 3.08 -3.15 -19.43
N LYS A 97 3.25 -3.23 -18.11
CA LYS A 97 4.50 -3.65 -17.48
C LYS A 97 4.20 -4.47 -16.23
N ILE A 98 5.03 -5.49 -16.03
CA ILE A 98 5.01 -6.37 -14.87
C ILE A 98 6.42 -6.36 -14.28
N VAL A 99 6.51 -6.11 -12.98
CA VAL A 99 7.76 -6.20 -12.22
C VAL A 99 7.55 -7.23 -11.14
N ASP A 100 8.46 -8.19 -11.07
CA ASP A 100 8.54 -9.17 -9.99
C ASP A 100 9.32 -8.56 -8.81
N LEU A 101 8.64 -8.37 -7.68
CA LEU A 101 9.23 -7.78 -6.48
C LEU A 101 9.98 -8.80 -5.61
N LEU A 102 9.85 -10.09 -5.89
CA LEU A 102 10.42 -11.17 -5.09
C LEU A 102 11.97 -11.09 -5.00
N PRO A 103 12.72 -10.89 -6.11
CA PRO A 103 14.19 -10.79 -6.06
C PRO A 103 14.69 -9.56 -5.31
N TYR A 104 13.84 -8.53 -5.18
CA TYR A 104 14.15 -7.34 -4.41
C TYR A 104 13.95 -7.53 -2.91
N LYS A 105 13.43 -8.68 -2.47
CA LYS A 105 13.01 -8.94 -1.08
C LYS A 105 11.94 -7.96 -0.61
N MET A 106 11.15 -7.44 -1.56
CA MET A 106 10.05 -6.49 -1.34
C MET A 106 8.72 -7.22 -1.50
N ASN A 107 8.55 -8.26 -0.70
CA ASN A 107 7.44 -9.21 -0.78
C ASN A 107 6.97 -9.69 0.61
N TYR A 108 7.55 -9.17 1.69
CA TYR A 108 7.20 -9.56 3.05
C TYR A 108 5.89 -8.91 3.43
N TYR A 109 4.86 -9.74 3.63
CA TYR A 109 3.53 -9.35 4.11
C TYR A 109 2.87 -10.40 5.02
N TYR A 110 3.59 -11.45 5.40
CA TYR A 110 3.10 -12.39 6.42
C TYR A 110 3.48 -11.84 7.80
N SER A 111 2.46 -11.59 8.63
CA SER A 111 2.51 -11.17 10.03
C SER A 111 3.42 -9.96 10.32
N GLU A 112 2.78 -8.81 10.58
CA GLU A 112 3.41 -7.59 11.11
C GLU A 112 4.34 -6.82 10.16
N GLU A 113 4.92 -7.42 9.11
CA GLU A 113 5.73 -6.73 8.08
C GLU A 113 4.88 -6.24 6.88
N SER A 114 4.35 -5.01 6.86
CA SER A 114 3.74 -4.42 5.63
C SER A 114 4.85 -3.91 4.69
N THR A 115 4.81 -4.15 3.38
CA THR A 115 5.55 -3.29 2.43
C THR A 115 4.76 -2.05 2.00
N GLU A 116 5.47 -0.94 1.97
CA GLU A 116 4.97 0.38 1.72
C GLU A 116 5.42 0.84 0.34
N PHE A 117 4.55 1.61 -0.30
CA PHE A 117 4.80 2.20 -1.61
C PHE A 117 4.71 3.71 -1.51
N TYR A 118 5.70 4.41 -2.05
CA TYR A 118 5.67 5.85 -2.18
C TYR A 118 5.90 6.23 -3.64
N PRO A 119 4.83 6.63 -4.36
CA PRO A 119 4.93 7.04 -5.75
C PRO A 119 5.39 8.48 -5.89
N SER A 120 6.01 8.75 -7.04
CA SER A 120 6.10 10.10 -7.61
C SER A 120 4.78 10.52 -8.24
N LYS A 121 4.61 11.83 -8.52
CA LYS A 121 3.37 12.42 -9.06
C LYS A 121 2.80 11.67 -10.27
N ASN A 122 3.66 11.30 -11.21
CA ASN A 122 3.28 10.65 -12.47
C ASN A 122 3.49 9.13 -12.45
N GLY A 123 3.87 8.56 -11.29
CA GLY A 123 4.18 7.13 -11.16
C GLY A 123 5.38 6.68 -11.99
N GLU A 124 6.37 7.55 -12.19
CA GLU A 124 7.60 7.22 -12.92
C GLU A 124 8.66 6.62 -12.00
N LYS A 125 8.61 6.99 -10.73
CA LYS A 125 9.45 6.48 -9.66
C LYS A 125 8.62 6.01 -8.47
N TYR A 126 9.11 4.98 -7.80
CA TYR A 126 8.54 4.42 -6.58
C TYR A 126 9.64 4.08 -5.58
N LEU A 127 9.54 4.63 -4.37
CA LEU A 127 10.29 4.16 -3.22
C LEU A 127 9.46 3.07 -2.55
N ILE A 128 10.06 1.91 -2.31
CA ILE A 128 9.39 0.72 -1.78
C ILE A 128 10.25 0.16 -0.65
N TYR A 129 9.62 -0.15 0.49
CA TYR A 129 10.30 -0.73 1.65
C TYR A 129 9.32 -1.47 2.56
N ASN A 130 9.82 -2.38 3.39
CA ASN A 130 9.00 -3.00 4.43
C ASN A 130 8.93 -2.05 5.65
N GLU A 131 7.72 -1.70 6.10
CA GLU A 131 7.42 -0.83 7.25
C GLU A 131 7.86 -1.45 8.57
N TYR A 132 7.92 -2.76 8.64
CA TYR A 132 8.28 -3.48 9.84
C TYR A 132 9.09 -4.70 9.44
N TYR A 133 10.05 -5.06 10.29
CA TYR A 133 10.82 -6.28 10.14
C TYR A 133 11.12 -6.91 11.48
N THR A 134 11.19 -8.23 11.51
CA THR A 134 11.64 -8.99 12.67
C THR A 134 13.17 -9.07 12.68
N ASN A 135 13.80 -8.60 13.75
CA ASN A 135 15.25 -8.65 13.89
C ASN A 135 15.72 -10.07 14.31
N LYS A 136 17.05 -10.29 14.40
CA LYS A 136 17.62 -11.59 14.78
C LYS A 136 17.23 -12.08 16.19
N LYS A 137 16.67 -11.22 17.03
CA LYS A 137 16.18 -11.51 18.38
C LYS A 137 14.67 -11.72 18.42
N ASN A 138 14.01 -11.84 17.27
CA ASN A 138 12.56 -11.91 17.14
C ASN A 138 11.81 -10.66 17.62
N GLU A 139 12.47 -9.50 17.67
CA GLU A 139 11.84 -8.23 18.02
C GLU A 139 11.40 -7.50 16.74
N GLY A 140 10.19 -6.96 16.79
CA GLY A 140 9.67 -6.06 15.78
C GLY A 140 10.36 -4.71 15.77
N VAL A 141 10.78 -4.25 14.60
CA VAL A 141 11.39 -2.93 14.47
C VAL A 141 10.75 -2.18 13.29
N HIS A 142 10.19 -1.00 13.59
CA HIS A 142 9.62 -0.13 12.57
C HIS A 142 10.69 0.45 11.64
N ALA A 143 10.33 0.67 10.39
CA ALA A 143 11.15 1.24 9.34
C ALA A 143 11.77 2.59 9.76
N LYS A 144 10.99 3.44 10.42
CA LYS A 144 11.44 4.74 10.95
C LYS A 144 12.59 4.61 11.96
N ASP A 145 12.69 3.47 12.65
CA ASP A 145 13.71 3.21 13.69
C ASP A 145 14.84 2.30 13.16
N ASN A 146 14.68 1.75 11.95
CA ASN A 146 15.62 0.82 11.34
C ASN A 146 16.76 1.49 10.55
N LYS A 147 17.89 1.72 11.21
CA LYS A 147 19.11 2.25 10.55
C LYS A 147 19.69 1.33 9.45
N ASN A 148 19.30 0.06 9.42
CA ASN A 148 19.74 -0.92 8.43
C ASN A 148 18.64 -1.28 7.42
N LEU A 149 17.58 -0.49 7.35
CA LEU A 149 16.44 -0.74 6.47
C LEU A 149 16.90 -0.91 5.03
N LYS A 150 16.40 -1.97 4.41
CA LYS A 150 16.57 -2.22 2.99
C LYS A 150 15.35 -1.70 2.26
N SER A 151 15.59 -0.86 1.27
CA SER A 151 14.55 -0.31 0.42
C SER A 151 15.03 -0.30 -1.02
N ILE A 152 14.08 -0.16 -1.95
CA ILE A 152 14.38 0.03 -3.36
C ILE A 152 13.76 1.33 -3.88
N LEU A 153 14.46 1.96 -4.81
CA LEU A 153 13.93 3.04 -5.63
C LEU A 153 13.88 2.55 -7.07
N ILE A 154 12.67 2.31 -7.58
CA ILE A 154 12.42 1.99 -8.98
C ILE A 154 12.32 3.30 -9.76
N ASP A 155 13.02 3.39 -10.90
CA ASP A 155 12.89 4.46 -11.90
C ASP A 155 12.52 3.83 -13.25
N PHE A 156 11.25 3.96 -13.62
CA PHE A 156 10.71 3.37 -14.85
C PHE A 156 11.17 4.08 -16.12
N ASN A 157 11.59 5.34 -16.03
CA ASN A 157 12.13 6.08 -17.18
C ASN A 157 13.54 5.61 -17.52
N LYS A 158 14.32 5.24 -16.50
CA LYS A 158 15.70 4.74 -16.64
C LYS A 158 15.79 3.22 -16.71
N ASP A 159 14.66 2.53 -16.60
CA ASP A 159 14.60 1.07 -16.49
C ASP A 159 15.52 0.50 -15.38
N GLN A 160 15.57 1.18 -14.25
CA GLN A 160 16.58 0.97 -13.20
C GLN A 160 15.93 0.74 -11.83
N VAL A 161 16.59 -0.09 -11.02
CA VAL A 161 16.34 -0.20 -9.57
C VAL A 161 17.60 0.18 -8.82
N LYS A 162 17.46 1.02 -7.79
CA LYS A 162 18.52 1.33 -6.84
C LYS A 162 18.19 0.68 -5.50
N TYR A 163 19.15 -0.04 -4.93
CA TYR A 163 19.06 -0.57 -3.58
C TYR A 163 19.59 0.46 -2.61
N LEU A 164 18.83 0.72 -1.57
CA LEU A 164 19.06 1.76 -0.59
C LEU A 164 19.17 1.10 0.79
N LYS A 165 20.13 1.58 1.58
CA LYS A 165 20.29 1.19 2.99
C LYS A 165 20.15 2.41 3.90
N GLY A 166 19.30 2.29 4.90
CA GLY A 166 18.98 3.36 5.85
C GLY A 166 17.52 3.80 5.75
N ASN A 167 17.11 4.63 6.70
CA ASN A 167 15.72 5.05 6.93
C ASN A 167 15.47 6.56 6.76
N GLN A 168 16.46 7.32 6.28
CA GLN A 168 16.31 8.77 6.04
C GLN A 168 15.55 9.04 4.73
N PHE A 169 14.28 8.66 4.68
CA PHE A 169 13.51 8.70 3.45
C PHE A 169 13.12 10.10 2.98
N GLU A 170 13.08 11.09 3.86
CA GLU A 170 12.61 12.43 3.50
C GLU A 170 13.49 13.08 2.42
N THR A 171 14.81 12.92 2.50
CA THR A 171 15.75 13.38 1.45
C THR A 171 15.46 12.69 0.12
N ILE A 172 15.35 11.35 0.12
CA ILE A 172 15.06 10.57 -1.09
C ILE A 172 13.72 10.97 -1.70
N LYS A 173 12.71 11.14 -0.85
CA LYS A 173 11.36 11.55 -1.24
C LYS A 173 11.41 12.90 -1.93
N LYS A 174 12.09 13.88 -1.33
CA LYS A 174 12.27 15.23 -1.89
C LYS A 174 13.00 15.21 -3.23
N GLU A 175 14.17 14.58 -3.30
CA GLU A 175 15.00 14.53 -4.52
C GLU A 175 14.32 13.81 -5.69
N ASN A 176 13.41 12.88 -5.40
CA ASN A 176 12.73 12.08 -6.43
C ASN A 176 11.28 12.50 -6.66
N GLY A 177 10.81 13.57 -6.01
CA GLY A 177 9.43 14.05 -6.11
C GLY A 177 8.40 12.99 -5.67
N ILE A 178 8.78 12.16 -4.71
CA ILE A 178 7.98 11.06 -4.16
C ILE A 178 7.23 11.53 -2.93
N SER A 179 5.97 11.13 -2.78
CA SER A 179 5.16 11.49 -1.62
C SER A 179 3.95 10.59 -1.47
N GLN A 180 3.56 10.34 -0.22
CA GLN A 180 2.34 9.60 0.12
C GLN A 180 1.07 10.24 -0.46
N LYS A 181 1.07 11.56 -0.69
CA LYS A 181 -0.09 12.27 -1.28
C LYS A 181 -0.46 11.77 -2.68
N TYR A 182 0.46 11.07 -3.34
CA TYR A 182 0.27 10.51 -4.67
C TYR A 182 -0.24 9.07 -4.64
N LEU A 183 -0.38 8.46 -3.46
CA LEU A 183 -1.05 7.17 -3.30
C LEU A 183 -2.54 7.29 -3.62
N ALA A 184 -3.11 6.17 -4.06
CA ALA A 184 -4.55 6.04 -4.20
C ALA A 184 -5.20 6.20 -2.81
N LYS A 185 -6.21 7.08 -2.73
CA LYS A 185 -6.94 7.29 -1.49
C LYS A 185 -8.07 6.27 -1.39
N THR A 186 -7.93 5.32 -0.46
CA THR A 186 -9.01 4.40 -0.10
C THR A 186 -10.21 5.16 0.44
N VAL A 187 -11.40 4.77 -0.01
CA VAL A 187 -12.67 5.37 0.39
C VAL A 187 -13.70 4.28 0.65
N LYS A 188 -14.74 4.62 1.43
CA LYS A 188 -15.91 3.75 1.56
C LYS A 188 -16.55 3.53 0.20
N THR A 189 -16.85 2.28 -0.13
CA THR A 189 -17.51 1.92 -1.39
C THR A 189 -18.86 2.63 -1.53
N PRO A 190 -19.10 3.39 -2.62
CA PRO A 190 -20.37 4.05 -2.88
C PRO A 190 -21.56 3.09 -2.92
N LYS A 191 -22.73 3.53 -2.41
CA LYS A 191 -23.97 2.73 -2.39
C LYS A 191 -24.33 2.13 -3.75
N LYS A 192 -24.10 2.88 -4.85
CA LYS A 192 -24.38 2.41 -6.22
C LYS A 192 -23.50 1.23 -6.63
N LEU A 193 -22.21 1.23 -6.25
CA LEU A 193 -21.30 0.12 -6.49
C LEU A 193 -21.65 -1.09 -5.63
N LYS A 194 -22.05 -0.88 -4.37
CA LYS A 194 -22.56 -1.96 -3.48
C LYS A 194 -23.76 -2.67 -4.09
N LYS A 195 -24.82 -1.92 -4.43
CA LYS A 195 -26.02 -2.48 -5.09
C LYS A 195 -25.70 -3.21 -6.40
N TYR A 196 -24.74 -2.69 -7.17
CA TYR A 196 -24.28 -3.36 -8.39
C TYR A 196 -23.58 -4.68 -8.09
N ALA A 197 -22.69 -4.71 -7.09
CA ALA A 197 -21.98 -5.90 -6.66
C ALA A 197 -22.97 -6.97 -6.17
N ASP A 198 -23.89 -6.61 -5.29
CA ASP A 198 -24.92 -7.51 -4.74
C ASP A 198 -25.76 -8.14 -5.87
N LYS A 199 -26.30 -7.30 -6.77
CA LYS A 199 -27.10 -7.76 -7.92
C LYS A 199 -26.31 -8.68 -8.85
N LYS A 200 -25.00 -8.52 -8.93
CA LYS A 200 -24.12 -9.32 -9.81
C LYS A 200 -23.44 -10.46 -9.07
N GLY A 201 -23.68 -10.67 -7.78
CA GLY A 201 -23.01 -11.70 -6.97
C GLY A 201 -21.49 -11.49 -6.90
N TYR A 202 -21.07 -10.23 -6.76
CA TYR A 202 -19.67 -9.87 -6.56
C TYR A 202 -19.38 -9.56 -5.09
N VAL A 203 -18.20 -9.96 -4.64
CA VAL A 203 -17.56 -9.46 -3.42
C VAL A 203 -16.72 -8.24 -3.78
N ILE A 204 -16.74 -7.24 -2.90
CA ILE A 204 -16.00 -5.99 -3.06
C ILE A 204 -14.70 -6.09 -2.26
N GLY A 205 -13.57 -5.82 -2.92
CA GLY A 205 -12.29 -5.58 -2.26
C GLY A 205 -12.16 -4.11 -1.85
N GLU A 206 -11.09 -3.45 -2.28
CA GLU A 206 -10.90 -2.03 -2.02
C GLU A 206 -11.64 -1.11 -3.01
N SER A 207 -11.88 0.12 -2.57
CA SER A 207 -12.35 1.21 -3.41
C SER A 207 -11.47 2.43 -3.22
N VAL A 208 -11.05 3.06 -4.32
CA VAL A 208 -10.17 4.23 -4.32
C VAL A 208 -10.80 5.39 -5.08
N LYS A 209 -10.57 6.61 -4.61
CA LYS A 209 -11.07 7.83 -5.28
C LYS A 209 -9.96 8.50 -6.08
N TYR A 210 -10.27 8.85 -7.32
CA TYR A 210 -9.42 9.67 -8.16
C TYR A 210 -10.25 10.72 -8.91
N LYS A 211 -10.01 12.00 -8.60
CA LYS A 211 -10.83 13.11 -9.11
C LYS A 211 -12.33 12.84 -8.88
N LYS A 212 -13.15 12.87 -9.93
CA LYS A 212 -14.60 12.59 -9.90
C LYS A 212 -14.95 11.10 -10.03
N ARG A 213 -13.94 10.22 -10.16
CA ARG A 213 -14.10 8.78 -10.37
C ARG A 213 -13.88 8.02 -9.06
N THR A 214 -14.63 6.94 -8.87
CA THR A 214 -14.32 5.91 -7.87
C THR A 214 -13.99 4.63 -8.61
N LEU A 215 -12.82 4.06 -8.33
CA LEU A 215 -12.44 2.73 -8.79
C LEU A 215 -12.73 1.73 -7.68
N CYS A 216 -13.16 0.53 -8.03
CA CYS A 216 -13.53 -0.52 -7.09
C CYS A 216 -13.11 -1.87 -7.63
N ILE A 217 -12.42 -2.64 -6.80
CA ILE A 217 -12.03 -4.01 -7.11
C ILE A 217 -13.19 -4.93 -6.73
N MET A 218 -13.56 -5.82 -7.64
CA MET A 218 -14.62 -6.79 -7.44
C MET A 218 -14.25 -8.15 -8.03
N LYS A 219 -14.65 -9.22 -7.35
CA LYS A 219 -14.55 -10.61 -7.83
C LYS A 219 -15.85 -11.36 -7.54
N LYS A 220 -16.11 -12.50 -8.21
CA LYS A 220 -17.28 -13.34 -7.88
C LYS A 220 -17.09 -13.97 -6.50
N ALA A 221 -18.18 -14.20 -5.77
CA ALA A 221 -18.11 -14.71 -4.40
C ALA A 221 -17.41 -16.08 -4.28
N ASN A 222 -17.65 -16.98 -5.23
CA ASN A 222 -17.12 -18.35 -5.21
C ASN A 222 -15.83 -18.48 -6.04
N GLU A 223 -15.11 -17.39 -6.25
CA GLU A 223 -13.95 -17.36 -7.12
C GLU A 223 -12.68 -17.18 -6.30
N GLU A 224 -11.89 -18.24 -6.26
CA GLU A 224 -10.67 -18.33 -5.47
C GLU A 224 -9.47 -17.77 -6.24
N SER A 225 -9.51 -17.77 -7.57
CA SER A 225 -8.38 -17.31 -8.37
C SER A 225 -8.21 -15.79 -8.26
N LEU A 226 -6.99 -15.37 -7.86
CA LEU A 226 -6.58 -13.97 -7.78
C LEU A 226 -6.80 -13.22 -9.11
N LEU A 227 -6.59 -13.93 -10.23
CA LEU A 227 -6.72 -13.42 -11.60
C LEU A 227 -8.16 -13.10 -12.02
N LYS A 228 -9.15 -13.40 -11.19
CA LYS A 228 -10.57 -13.15 -11.54
C LYS A 228 -11.08 -11.85 -10.97
N SER A 229 -10.25 -11.16 -10.20
CA SER A 229 -10.44 -9.78 -9.79
C SER A 229 -10.55 -8.85 -11.00
N LYS A 230 -11.48 -7.90 -10.92
CA LYS A 230 -11.75 -6.89 -11.95
C LYS A 230 -11.76 -5.52 -11.32
N ILE A 231 -11.36 -4.49 -12.07
CA ILE A 231 -11.50 -3.11 -11.63
C ILE A 231 -12.69 -2.49 -12.36
N TYR A 232 -13.63 -1.98 -11.58
CA TYR A 232 -14.77 -1.20 -12.04
C TYR A 232 -14.57 0.28 -11.74
N GLU A 233 -15.10 1.12 -12.60
CA GLU A 233 -15.17 2.56 -12.42
C GLU A 233 -16.62 2.97 -12.23
N LEU A 234 -16.89 3.78 -11.20
CA LEU A 234 -18.07 4.64 -11.12
C LEU A 234 -17.67 6.07 -11.49
N ASN A 235 -18.25 6.60 -12.56
CA ASN A 235 -18.02 7.96 -13.03
C ASN A 235 -19.31 8.55 -13.62
N ASN A 236 -19.68 9.76 -13.17
CA ASN A 236 -20.93 10.42 -13.56
C ASN A 236 -22.16 9.49 -13.50
N GLY A 237 -22.23 8.69 -12.43
CA GLY A 237 -23.31 7.73 -12.21
C GLY A 237 -23.26 6.46 -13.07
N LYS A 238 -22.35 6.32 -14.03
CA LYS A 238 -22.20 5.11 -14.85
C LYS A 238 -21.16 4.18 -14.25
N ILE A 239 -21.47 2.88 -14.18
CA ILE A 239 -20.54 1.83 -13.76
C ILE A 239 -20.00 1.13 -15.01
N LYS A 240 -18.68 1.05 -15.14
CA LYS A 240 -18.01 0.35 -16.25
C LYS A 240 -16.90 -0.55 -15.69
N ARG A 241 -16.79 -1.78 -16.18
CA ARG A 241 -15.58 -2.59 -15.98
C ARG A 241 -14.46 -1.99 -16.83
N ILE A 242 -13.38 -1.55 -16.21
CA ILE A 242 -12.25 -0.91 -16.89
C ILE A 242 -11.01 -1.79 -16.96
N PHE A 243 -10.93 -2.84 -16.16
CA PHE A 243 -9.83 -3.81 -16.19
C PHE A 243 -10.34 -5.21 -15.84
N GLN A 244 -9.75 -6.20 -16.50
CA GLN A 244 -9.76 -7.60 -16.11
C GLN A 244 -8.45 -8.23 -16.59
N PHE A 245 -7.98 -9.24 -15.88
CA PHE A 245 -6.95 -10.11 -16.41
C PHE A 245 -7.49 -10.84 -17.65
N ASN A 246 -6.64 -11.00 -18.65
CA ASN A 246 -6.91 -11.85 -19.80
C ASN A 246 -6.76 -13.32 -19.39
#